data_AF-A0A7V3KN85-F1
#
_entry.id   AF-A0A7V3KN85-F1
#
_cell.length_a   1.000
_cell.length_b   1.000
_cell.length_c   1.000
_cell.angle_alpha   90.00
_cell.angle_beta   90.00
_cell.angle_gamma   90.00
#
_symmetry.space_group_name_H-M   'P 1'
#
loop_
_entity.id
_entity.type
_entity.pdbx_description
1 polymer ?
#
loop_
_entity_poly.entity_id
_entity_poly.type
_entity_poly.pdbx_seq_one_letter_code
_entity_poly.pdbx_strand_id
1 'polypeptide(L)'
;MKMLSKYLQVVVNTIAESSEFRFNHLLSFLVIALPLVFTMLLWRKVLGESGQIGVFDLQRIITYYFLVVLFQDITYPGPFWEIIDHIRDGELNVFLSKPISYPGYIFALKLGINIPYLFLSFLTLFLLGIFAGFNKYLVFPPNIFYFVLFLVSFFLAVVLG
;
A
#
# COMPACT_ATOMS: atom_id res chain seq x y z
N MET A 1 -20.09 24.56 3.68
CA MET A 1 -18.82 23.79 3.62
C MET A 1 -18.82 22.99 2.31
N LYS A 2 -17.90 23.27 1.37
CA LYS A 2 -17.87 22.61 0.04
C LYS A 2 -17.76 21.09 0.22
N MET A 3 -18.47 20.30 -0.59
CA MET A 3 -18.55 18.82 -0.49
C MET A 3 -17.19 18.11 -0.36
N LEU A 4 -16.12 18.65 -0.97
CA LEU A 4 -14.76 18.11 -0.86
C LEU A 4 -14.16 18.28 0.54
N SER A 5 -14.51 19.35 1.25
CA SER A 5 -13.99 19.68 2.58
C SER A 5 -14.42 18.68 3.65
N LYS A 6 -15.61 18.05 3.52
CA LYS A 6 -16.09 17.09 4.53
C LYS A 6 -15.34 15.76 4.48
N TYR A 7 -15.05 15.23 3.29
CA TYR A 7 -14.31 13.96 3.14
C TYR A 7 -12.83 14.15 3.47
N LEU A 8 -12.25 15.30 3.12
CA LEU A 8 -10.89 15.65 3.55
C LEU A 8 -10.77 15.68 5.08
N GLN A 9 -11.79 16.20 5.78
CA GLN A 9 -11.78 16.21 7.24
C GLN A 9 -11.78 14.79 7.82
N VAL A 10 -12.54 13.86 7.20
CA VAL A 10 -12.51 12.44 7.58
C VAL A 10 -11.09 11.90 7.43
N VAL A 11 -10.47 12.08 6.26
CA VAL A 11 -9.08 11.64 6.00
C VAL A 11 -8.11 12.18 7.06
N VAL A 12 -8.16 13.48 7.34
CA VAL A 12 -7.27 14.13 8.32
C VAL A 12 -7.47 13.56 9.73
N ASN A 13 -8.73 13.37 10.14
CA ASN A 13 -9.03 12.81 11.45
C ASN A 13 -8.53 11.37 11.56
N THR A 14 -8.75 10.55 10.52
CA THR A 14 -8.28 9.15 10.49
C THR A 14 -6.76 9.05 10.50
N ILE A 15 -6.05 9.95 9.81
CA ILE A 15 -4.58 10.02 9.89
C ILE A 15 -4.12 10.36 11.31
N ALA A 16 -4.82 11.27 11.99
CA ALA A 16 -4.47 11.65 13.36
C ALA A 16 -4.69 10.46 14.33
N GLU A 17 -5.79 9.73 14.17
CA GLU A 17 -6.11 8.54 14.95
C GLU A 17 -5.11 7.41 14.71
N SER A 18 -4.79 7.11 13.44
CA SER A 18 -3.79 6.09 13.13
C SER A 18 -2.41 6.47 13.67
N SER A 19 -2.09 7.77 13.68
CA SER A 19 -0.84 8.31 14.22
C SER A 19 -0.73 8.22 15.74
N GLU A 20 -1.76 7.76 16.46
CA GLU A 20 -1.66 7.38 17.87
C GLU A 20 -0.90 6.05 18.02
N PHE A 21 -1.10 5.12 17.08
CA PHE A 21 -0.44 3.81 17.03
C PHE A 21 0.98 3.87 16.44
N ARG A 22 1.78 4.86 16.84
CA ARG A 22 3.13 5.13 16.29
C ARG A 22 4.06 3.93 16.37
N PHE A 23 3.90 3.11 17.41
CA PHE A 23 4.72 1.92 17.58
C PHE A 23 4.38 0.83 16.56
N ASN A 24 3.10 0.65 16.20
CA ASN A 24 2.72 -0.23 15.10
C ASN A 24 3.33 0.25 13.79
N HIS A 25 3.31 1.56 13.54
CA HIS A 25 3.98 2.13 12.36
C HIS A 25 5.48 1.82 12.39
N LEU A 26 6.17 2.05 13.52
CA LEU A 26 7.60 1.75 13.61
C LEU A 26 7.91 0.25 13.38
N LEU A 27 7.11 -0.66 13.93
CA LEU A 27 7.25 -2.09 13.68
C LEU A 27 6.95 -2.49 12.23
N SER A 28 6.06 -1.76 11.56
CA SER A 28 5.72 -2.01 10.16
C SER A 28 6.95 -1.89 9.25
N PHE A 29 7.91 -1.02 9.59
CA PHE A 29 9.21 -0.96 8.89
C PHE A 29 9.92 -2.32 8.87
N LEU A 30 9.94 -3.04 10.01
CA LEU A 30 10.58 -4.35 10.09
C LEU A 30 9.81 -5.39 9.28
N VAL A 31 8.48 -5.34 9.33
CA VAL A 31 7.59 -6.21 8.55
C VAL A 31 7.77 -6.00 7.04
N ILE A 32 8.16 -4.79 6.61
CA ILE A 32 8.43 -4.49 5.21
C ILE A 32 9.88 -4.86 4.83
N ALA A 33 10.85 -4.43 5.62
CA ALA A 33 12.27 -4.55 5.30
C ALA A 33 12.78 -5.99 5.41
N LEU A 34 12.38 -6.74 6.46
CA LEU A 34 12.88 -8.08 6.69
C LEU A 34 12.51 -9.03 5.54
N PRO A 35 11.23 -9.16 5.11
CA PRO A 35 10.89 -10.06 4.01
C PRO A 35 11.61 -9.70 2.71
N LEU A 36 11.82 -8.42 2.43
CA LEU A 36 12.59 -7.96 1.26
C LEU A 36 14.05 -8.41 1.32
N VAL A 37 14.71 -8.25 2.47
CA VAL A 37 16.09 -8.72 2.67
C VAL A 37 16.17 -10.24 2.60
N PHE A 38 15.26 -10.96 3.26
CA PHE A 38 15.20 -12.42 3.19
C PHE A 38 14.98 -12.91 1.77
N THR A 39 14.06 -12.30 1.02
CA THR A 39 13.80 -12.61 -0.38
C THR A 39 15.04 -12.40 -1.23
N MET A 40 15.78 -11.31 -1.02
CA MET A 40 17.05 -11.06 -1.70
C MET A 40 18.11 -12.12 -1.41
N LEU A 41 18.31 -12.47 -0.14
CA LEU A 41 19.29 -13.48 0.27
C LEU A 41 18.92 -14.87 -0.27
N LEU A 42 17.63 -15.21 -0.21
CA LEU A 42 17.09 -16.46 -0.72
C LEU A 42 17.33 -16.58 -2.23
N TRP A 43 16.91 -15.58 -3.01
CA TRP A 43 17.04 -15.64 -4.47
C TRP A 43 18.50 -15.58 -4.93
N ARG A 44 19.38 -14.88 -4.21
CA ARG A 44 20.83 -14.96 -4.46
C ARG A 44 21.36 -16.39 -4.35
N LYS A 45 20.84 -17.18 -3.39
CA LYS A 45 21.24 -18.58 -3.23
C LYS A 45 20.60 -19.50 -4.26
N VAL A 46 19.32 -19.27 -4.57
CA VAL A 46 18.58 -20.09 -5.55
C VAL A 46 19.14 -19.94 -6.96
N LEU A 47 19.52 -18.73 -7.38
CA LEU A 47 20.06 -18.48 -8.73
C LEU A 47 21.46 -19.07 -8.95
N GLY A 48 22.19 -19.37 -7.85
CA GLY A 48 23.50 -20.02 -7.89
C GLY A 48 24.50 -19.31 -8.83
N GLU A 49 25.35 -20.10 -9.49
CA GLU A 49 26.37 -19.58 -10.42
C GLU A 49 25.79 -19.10 -11.74
N SER A 50 24.63 -19.64 -12.15
CA SER A 50 23.97 -19.27 -13.40
C SER A 50 23.45 -17.82 -13.40
N GLY A 51 23.17 -17.27 -12.20
CA GLY A 51 22.69 -15.90 -12.02
C GLY A 51 21.26 -15.64 -12.54
N GLN A 52 20.63 -16.62 -13.19
CA GLN A 52 19.29 -16.51 -13.77
C GLN A 52 18.59 -17.86 -13.90
N ILE A 53 17.26 -17.87 -13.77
CA ILE A 53 16.40 -19.02 -14.08
C ILE A 53 15.47 -18.60 -15.22
N GLY A 54 15.73 -19.12 -16.42
CA GLY A 54 15.02 -18.72 -17.63
C GLY A 54 15.23 -17.22 -17.93
N VAL A 55 14.15 -16.44 -17.90
CA VAL A 55 14.17 -14.98 -18.09
C VAL A 55 14.25 -14.20 -16.77
N PHE A 56 14.34 -14.87 -15.63
CA PHE A 56 14.37 -14.21 -14.32
C PHE A 56 15.79 -14.16 -13.78
N ASP A 57 16.34 -12.96 -13.74
CA ASP A 57 17.56 -12.64 -13.00
C ASP A 57 17.20 -12.07 -11.61
N LEU A 58 18.21 -11.89 -10.76
CA LEU A 58 18.02 -11.30 -9.43
C LEU A 58 17.38 -9.91 -9.51
N GLN A 59 17.69 -9.14 -10.55
CA GLN A 59 17.22 -7.77 -10.74
C GLN A 59 15.68 -7.72 -10.89
N ARG A 60 15.16 -8.55 -11.80
CA ARG A 60 13.72 -8.62 -12.10
C ARG A 60 12.92 -9.16 -10.92
N ILE A 61 13.44 -10.17 -10.23
CA ILE A 61 12.77 -10.75 -9.07
C ILE A 61 12.65 -9.70 -7.95
N ILE A 62 13.73 -9.01 -7.64
CA ILE A 62 13.72 -8.00 -6.56
C ILE A 62 12.92 -6.78 -6.95
N THR A 63 12.94 -6.34 -8.22
CA THR A 63 12.01 -5.31 -8.73
C THR A 63 10.56 -5.70 -8.45
N TYR A 64 10.18 -6.93 -8.80
CA TYR A 64 8.81 -7.40 -8.62
C TYR A 64 8.38 -7.35 -7.15
N TYR A 65 9.17 -7.92 -6.24
CA TYR A 65 8.83 -7.91 -4.81
C TYR A 65 8.79 -6.50 -4.23
N PHE A 66 9.68 -5.61 -4.67
CA PHE A 66 9.66 -4.20 -4.29
C PHE A 66 8.34 -3.53 -4.68
N LEU A 67 7.87 -3.75 -5.92
CA LEU A 67 6.60 -3.20 -6.40
C LEU A 67 5.41 -3.80 -5.64
N VAL A 68 5.40 -5.12 -5.41
CA VAL A 68 4.33 -5.78 -4.63
C VAL A 68 4.20 -5.14 -3.26
N VAL A 69 5.32 -4.95 -2.56
CA VAL A 69 5.33 -4.32 -1.24
C VAL A 69 4.81 -2.88 -1.27
N LEU A 70 5.13 -2.12 -2.32
CA LEU A 70 4.65 -0.74 -2.45
C LEU A 70 3.14 -0.67 -2.70
N PHE A 71 2.63 -1.53 -3.57
CA PHE A 71 1.23 -1.45 -4.01
C PHE A 71 0.25 -2.19 -3.09
N GLN A 72 0.70 -3.22 -2.37
CA GLN A 72 -0.18 -4.03 -1.50
C GLN A 72 -0.88 -3.18 -0.45
N ASP A 73 -0.18 -2.22 0.17
CA ASP A 73 -0.73 -1.40 1.26
C ASP A 73 -1.82 -0.46 0.77
N ILE A 74 -1.75 -0.04 -0.50
CA ILE A 74 -2.74 0.85 -1.12
C ILE A 74 -3.99 0.06 -1.50
N THR A 75 -3.79 -1.14 -2.00
CA THR A 75 -4.87 -2.04 -2.42
C THR A 75 -5.52 -2.77 -1.24
N TYR A 76 -4.96 -2.68 -0.04
CA TYR A 76 -5.49 -3.34 1.14
C TYR A 76 -6.91 -2.83 1.47
N PRO A 77 -7.89 -3.73 1.65
CA PRO A 77 -9.25 -3.36 2.04
C PRO A 77 -9.26 -2.99 3.53
N GLY A 78 -8.93 -1.75 3.84
CA GLY A 78 -8.80 -1.24 5.22
C GLY A 78 -10.09 -1.29 6.06
N PRO A 79 -11.20 -0.68 5.62
CA PRO A 79 -12.36 -0.42 6.50
C PRO A 79 -13.39 -1.56 6.55
N PHE A 80 -13.05 -2.79 6.15
CA PHE A 80 -14.01 -3.91 6.13
C PHE A 80 -14.62 -4.21 7.50
N TRP A 81 -13.79 -4.17 8.55
CA TRP A 81 -14.23 -4.37 9.94
C TRP A 81 -15.18 -3.26 10.39
N GLU A 82 -14.88 -2.01 10.03
CA GLU A 82 -15.71 -0.86 10.37
C GLU A 82 -17.08 -0.92 9.66
N ILE A 83 -17.14 -1.48 8.45
CA ILE A 83 -18.42 -1.75 7.77
C ILE A 83 -19.22 -2.79 8.55
N ILE A 84 -18.59 -3.89 8.99
CA ILE A 84 -19.25 -4.94 9.77
C ILE A 84 -19.79 -4.39 11.08
N ASP A 85 -19.01 -3.59 11.80
CA ASP A 85 -19.40 -3.01 13.08
C ASP A 85 -20.59 -2.05 12.90
N HIS A 86 -20.55 -1.15 11.90
CA HIS A 86 -21.68 -0.28 11.57
C HIS A 86 -22.97 -1.03 11.23
N ILE A 87 -22.87 -2.20 10.58
CA ILE A 87 -24.03 -3.06 10.28
C ILE A 87 -24.54 -3.73 11.55
N ARG A 88 -23.64 -4.35 12.33
CA ARG A 88 -23.96 -5.08 13.56
C ARG A 88 -24.64 -4.19 14.58
N ASP A 89 -24.15 -2.97 14.72
CA ASP A 89 -24.56 -2.05 15.78
C ASP A 89 -25.68 -1.09 15.31
N GLY A 90 -26.13 -1.22 14.05
CA GLY A 90 -27.26 -0.47 13.49
C GLY A 90 -26.97 1.01 13.19
N GLU A 91 -25.69 1.39 13.14
CA GLU A 91 -25.23 2.77 13.03
C GLU A 91 -25.35 3.34 11.61
N LEU A 92 -25.64 2.51 10.61
CA LEU A 92 -25.89 2.96 9.23
C LEU A 92 -26.98 4.06 9.15
N ASN A 93 -27.98 4.02 10.04
CA ASN A 93 -29.05 5.01 10.09
C ASN A 93 -28.55 6.43 10.38
N VAL A 94 -27.43 6.57 11.11
CA VAL A 94 -26.81 7.86 11.42
C VAL A 94 -26.31 8.55 10.15
N PHE A 95 -25.98 7.80 9.11
CA PHE A 95 -25.54 8.35 7.83
C PHE A 95 -26.71 8.83 6.95
N LEU A 96 -27.96 8.45 7.26
CA LEU A 96 -29.15 8.95 6.56
C LEU A 96 -29.49 10.40 6.93
N SER A 97 -29.15 10.82 8.15
CA SER A 97 -29.41 12.18 8.65
C SER A 97 -28.24 13.14 8.40
N LYS A 98 -27.04 12.63 8.13
CA LYS A 98 -25.85 13.43 7.83
C LYS A 98 -25.75 13.69 6.33
N PRO A 99 -25.28 14.88 5.90
CA PRO A 99 -25.05 15.18 4.49
C PRO A 99 -23.76 14.53 3.97
N ILE A 100 -23.54 13.24 4.22
CA ILE A 100 -22.37 12.46 3.79
C ILE A 100 -22.82 11.07 3.33
N SER A 101 -22.45 10.69 2.11
CA SER A 101 -22.73 9.36 1.59
C SER A 101 -21.88 8.31 2.32
N TYR A 102 -22.48 7.21 2.76
CA TYR A 102 -21.75 6.12 3.41
C TYR A 102 -20.59 5.56 2.57
N PRO A 103 -20.73 5.26 1.25
CA PRO A 103 -19.60 4.78 0.44
C PRO A 103 -18.44 5.79 0.35
N GLY A 104 -18.76 7.08 0.20
CA GLY A 104 -17.74 8.13 0.18
C GLY A 104 -17.04 8.32 1.53
N TYR A 105 -17.73 8.05 2.64
CA TYR A 105 -17.15 8.04 3.98
C TYR A 105 -16.17 6.87 4.15
N ILE A 106 -16.59 5.65 3.79
CA ILE A 106 -15.74 4.45 3.81
C ILE A 106 -14.51 4.62 2.91
N PHE A 107 -14.67 5.22 1.72
CA PHE A 107 -13.54 5.52 0.84
C PHE A 107 -12.57 6.54 1.47
N ALA A 108 -13.10 7.59 2.11
CA ALA A 108 -12.27 8.57 2.82
C ALA A 108 -11.53 7.94 4.01
N LEU A 109 -12.18 7.05 4.77
CA LEU A 109 -11.54 6.26 5.82
C LEU A 109 -10.40 5.40 5.27
N LYS A 110 -10.64 4.64 4.19
CA LYS A 110 -9.62 3.82 3.52
C LYS A 110 -8.39 4.67 3.16
N LEU A 111 -8.59 5.84 2.55
CA LEU A 111 -7.48 6.74 2.23
C LEU A 111 -6.75 7.22 3.48
N GLY A 112 -7.47 7.60 4.52
CA GLY A 112 -6.90 8.04 5.79
C GLY A 112 -6.03 6.97 6.46
N ILE A 113 -6.50 5.72 6.47
CA ILE A 113 -5.77 4.57 7.02
C ILE A 113 -4.51 4.30 6.18
N ASN A 114 -4.62 4.29 4.85
CA ASN A 114 -3.53 3.83 3.98
C ASN A 114 -2.42 4.88 3.79
N ILE A 115 -2.70 6.19 3.93
CA ILE A 115 -1.69 7.26 3.71
C ILE A 115 -0.45 7.11 4.62
N PRO A 116 -0.57 6.91 5.95
CA PRO A 116 0.58 6.74 6.83
C PRO A 116 1.40 5.48 6.53
N TYR A 117 0.73 4.35 6.23
CA TYR A 117 1.42 3.12 5.82
C TYR A 117 2.13 3.31 4.49
N LEU A 118 1.49 3.95 3.51
CA LEU A 118 2.12 4.27 2.23
C LEU A 118 3.36 5.14 2.43
N PHE A 119 3.26 6.20 3.23
CA PHE A 119 4.40 7.06 3.53
C PHE A 119 5.56 6.26 4.13
N LEU A 120 5.26 5.38 5.08
CA LEU A 120 6.26 4.54 5.73
C LEU A 120 6.85 3.50 4.77
N SER A 121 6.04 2.88 3.92
CA SER A 121 6.50 1.93 2.90
C SER A 121 7.43 2.62 1.91
N PHE A 122 7.05 3.80 1.41
CA PHE A 122 7.93 4.63 0.59
C PHE A 122 9.24 4.99 1.32
N LEU A 123 9.16 5.40 2.58
CA LEU A 123 10.35 5.73 3.37
C LEU A 123 11.26 4.50 3.55
N THR A 124 10.70 3.35 3.88
CA THR A 124 11.42 2.08 4.05
C THR A 124 12.14 1.69 2.78
N LEU A 125 11.42 1.72 1.67
CA LEU A 125 11.94 1.38 0.35
C LEU A 125 13.00 2.38 -0.13
N PHE A 126 12.83 3.68 0.16
CA PHE A 126 13.81 4.72 -0.14
C PHE A 126 15.11 4.51 0.65
N LEU A 127 15.00 4.21 1.96
CA LEU A 127 16.16 3.90 2.80
C LEU A 127 16.88 2.64 2.30
N LEU A 128 16.16 1.58 1.95
CA LEU A 128 16.76 0.38 1.34
C LEU A 128 17.42 0.69 -0.01
N GLY A 129 16.80 1.56 -0.82
CA GLY A 129 17.34 2.02 -2.09
C GLY A 129 18.72 2.67 -1.96
N ILE A 130 18.85 3.61 -1.01
CA ILE A 130 20.09 4.37 -0.78
C ILE A 130 21.13 3.55 0.00
N PHE A 131 20.76 2.97 1.13
CA PHE A 131 21.72 2.35 2.05
C PHE A 131 22.11 0.92 1.66
N ALA A 132 21.16 0.13 1.15
CA ALA A 132 21.40 -1.25 0.74
C ALA A 132 21.67 -1.39 -0.77
N GLY A 133 21.66 -0.28 -1.51
CA GLY A 133 21.94 -0.26 -2.95
C GLY A 133 20.83 -0.91 -3.79
N PHE A 134 19.61 -1.01 -3.26
CA PHE A 134 18.47 -1.63 -3.97
C PHE A 134 18.11 -0.90 -5.26
N ASN A 135 18.50 0.35 -5.42
CA ASN A 135 18.30 1.12 -6.65
C ASN A 135 18.90 0.44 -7.89
N LYS A 136 19.97 -0.35 -7.71
CA LYS A 136 20.59 -1.13 -8.80
C LYS A 136 19.69 -2.27 -9.29
N TYR A 137 18.75 -2.71 -8.46
CA TYR A 137 17.84 -3.79 -8.79
C TYR A 137 16.55 -3.33 -9.45
N LEU A 138 16.28 -2.03 -9.56
CA LEU A 138 15.04 -1.55 -10.18
C LEU A 138 15.15 -1.56 -11.71
N VAL A 139 14.31 -2.37 -12.34
CA VAL A 139 14.17 -2.45 -13.81
C VAL A 139 12.87 -1.78 -14.23
N PHE A 140 12.96 -0.79 -15.13
CA PHE A 140 11.77 -0.19 -15.71
C PHE A 140 11.15 -1.09 -16.77
N PRO A 141 9.80 -1.14 -16.87
CA PRO A 141 9.14 -1.91 -17.91
C PRO A 141 9.52 -1.35 -19.28
N PRO A 142 9.96 -2.19 -20.23
CA PRO A 142 10.41 -1.73 -21.55
C PRO A 142 9.27 -1.27 -22.45
N ASN A 143 8.00 -1.59 -22.11
CA ASN A 143 6.84 -1.30 -22.95
C ASN A 143 5.83 -0.42 -22.20
N ILE A 144 5.58 0.76 -22.78
CA ILE A 144 4.63 1.75 -22.26
C ILE A 144 3.20 1.21 -22.17
N PHE A 145 2.80 0.28 -23.05
CA PHE A 145 1.45 -0.27 -23.09
C PHE A 145 1.16 -1.09 -21.82
N TYR A 146 2.07 -1.98 -21.42
CA TYR A 146 1.91 -2.75 -20.18
C TYR A 146 1.96 -1.86 -18.94
N PHE A 147 2.73 -0.76 -18.99
CA PHE A 147 2.74 0.22 -17.92
C PHE A 147 1.37 0.92 -17.77
N VAL A 148 0.74 1.32 -18.88
CA VAL A 148 -0.62 1.90 -18.85
C VAL A 148 -1.65 0.89 -18.35
N LEU A 149 -1.61 -0.36 -18.82
CA LEU A 149 -2.50 -1.41 -18.33
C LEU A 149 -2.32 -1.67 -16.83
N PHE A 150 -1.07 -1.65 -16.35
CA PHE A 150 -0.78 -1.76 -14.92
C PHE A 150 -1.41 -0.60 -14.14
N LEU A 151 -1.28 0.65 -14.60
CA LEU A 151 -1.91 1.80 -13.94
C LEU A 151 -3.43 1.70 -13.91
N VAL A 152 -4.06 1.22 -14.98
CA VAL A 152 -5.51 0.99 -15.03
C VAL A 152 -5.91 -0.10 -14.04
N SER A 153 -5.20 -1.24 -14.04
CA SER A 153 -5.45 -2.34 -13.09
C SER A 153 -5.29 -1.89 -11.64
N PHE A 154 -4.25 -1.09 -11.36
CA PHE A 154 -4.00 -0.54 -10.05
C PHE A 154 -5.10 0.43 -9.62
N PHE A 155 -5.51 1.34 -10.51
CA PHE A 155 -6.62 2.25 -10.25
C PHE A 155 -7.92 1.49 -9.93
N LEU A 156 -8.24 0.46 -10.71
CA LEU A 156 -9.40 -0.39 -10.44
C LEU A 156 -9.28 -1.11 -9.10
N ALA A 157 -8.11 -1.61 -8.74
CA ALA A 157 -7.89 -2.25 -7.44
C ALA A 157 -8.11 -1.27 -6.26
N VAL A 158 -7.71 0.00 -6.41
CA VAL A 158 -7.93 1.01 -5.36
C VAL A 158 -9.40 1.40 -5.22
N VAL A 159 -10.14 1.41 -6.34
CA VAL A 159 -11.57 1.78 -6.37
C VAL A 159 -12.47 0.62 -5.93
N LEU A 160 -12.14 -0.62 -6.31
CA LEU A 160 -12.96 -1.80 -6.06
C LEU A 160 -12.62 -2.54 -4.76
N GLY A 161 -11.35 -2.50 -4.33
CA GLY A 161 -10.93 -2.99 -3.02
C GLY A 161 -11.26 -2.01 -1.92
#